data_AF-A0A1X0NVW1-F1
#
_entry.id   AF-A0A1X0NVW1-F1
#
_cell.length_a   1.000
_cell.length_b   1.000
_cell.length_c   1.000
_cell.angle_alpha   90.00
_cell.angle_beta   90.00
_cell.angle_gamma   90.00
#
_symmetry.space_group_name_H-M   'P 1'
#
loop_
_entity.id
_entity.type
_entity.pdbx_description
1 polymer ?
#
loop_
_entity_poly.entity_id
_entity_poly.type
_entity_poly.pdbx_seq_one_letter_code
_entity_poly.pdbx_strand_id
1 'polypeptide(L)'
;MPDKCRKMFCDEIKPALQCTSDRFALGMCSKEGDLHKFHVDYFLFSAITTKRASEWTDGYPIIKAIPQTNCEKGQLKYMTGSVVGKESRCLKGEDLTLKMPSGKPPVGDICADVKCENNKLLVKYSGSNAWQECKDGKINVTGSSEFTGGSILCPNYTEVCNNFTEIDVTPIKYDDDEKKKWMRRMRKRNSKWKKRL
;
A
#
# COMPACT_ATOMS: atom_id res chain seq x y z
N MET A 1 -3.75 19.34 12.91
CA MET A 1 -3.53 18.68 11.60
C MET A 1 -4.28 19.48 10.54
N PRO A 2 -3.69 19.75 9.37
CA PRO A 2 -4.42 20.41 8.29
C PRO A 2 -5.61 19.54 7.85
N ASP A 3 -6.82 20.11 7.83
CA ASP A 3 -8.06 19.37 7.55
C ASP A 3 -8.10 18.73 6.15
N LYS A 4 -7.26 19.22 5.23
CA LYS A 4 -7.26 18.83 3.81
C LYS A 4 -6.67 17.44 3.53
N CYS A 5 -5.89 16.85 4.43
CA CYS A 5 -5.21 15.56 4.20
C CYS A 5 -5.35 14.55 5.35
N ARG A 6 -6.36 14.70 6.22
CA ARG A 6 -6.53 13.87 7.43
C ARG A 6 -6.52 12.36 7.16
N LYS A 7 -6.99 11.92 5.98
CA LYS A 7 -7.07 10.49 5.61
C LYS A 7 -5.73 9.84 5.24
N MET A 8 -4.68 10.63 4.98
CA MET A 8 -3.34 10.13 4.61
C MET A 8 -2.47 9.81 5.83
N PHE A 9 -2.80 10.41 6.97
CA PHE A 9 -2.07 10.25 8.22
C PHE A 9 -2.80 9.26 9.13
N CYS A 10 -2.03 8.56 9.95
CA CYS A 10 -2.54 7.65 10.96
C CYS A 10 -2.24 8.19 12.36
N ASP A 11 -3.10 7.91 13.32
CA ASP A 11 -2.99 8.40 14.69
C ASP A 11 -2.70 7.30 15.71
N GLU A 12 -2.87 6.04 15.32
CA GLU A 12 -2.62 4.87 16.17
C GLU A 12 -2.03 3.70 15.39
N ILE A 13 -1.27 2.85 16.10
CA ILE A 13 -0.74 1.60 15.55
C ILE A 13 -1.78 0.50 15.81
N LYS A 14 -2.33 -0.07 14.74
CA LYS A 14 -3.32 -1.15 14.82
C LYS A 14 -2.67 -2.53 14.71
N PRO A 15 -3.24 -3.57 15.36
CA PRO A 15 -2.74 -4.93 15.25
C PRO A 15 -3.01 -5.59 13.91
N ALA A 16 -4.12 -5.22 13.27
CA ALA A 16 -4.43 -5.60 11.91
C ALA A 16 -3.73 -4.68 10.91
N LEU A 17 -3.31 -5.22 9.78
CA LEU A 17 -2.68 -4.44 8.73
C LEU A 17 -3.68 -3.49 8.06
N GLN A 18 -3.16 -2.36 7.60
CA GLN A 18 -3.92 -1.28 6.97
C GLN A 18 -3.37 -0.97 5.58
N CYS A 19 -4.19 -0.44 4.68
CA CYS A 19 -3.73 -0.02 3.37
C CYS A 19 -2.78 1.16 3.44
N THR A 20 -1.71 1.08 2.67
CA THR A 20 -0.92 2.26 2.29
C THR A 20 -1.76 3.21 1.43
N SER A 21 -1.41 4.50 1.46
CA SER A 21 -2.17 5.53 0.72
C SER A 21 -2.20 5.28 -0.80
N ASP A 22 -1.17 4.64 -1.34
CA ASP A 22 -1.04 4.27 -2.76
C ASP A 22 -1.74 2.95 -3.11
N ARG A 23 -2.32 2.25 -2.13
CA ARG A 23 -3.02 0.96 -2.28
C ARG A 23 -2.19 -0.19 -2.87
N PHE A 24 -0.86 -0.11 -2.86
CA PHE A 24 -0.01 -1.19 -3.38
C PHE A 24 0.43 -2.19 -2.31
N ALA A 25 0.22 -1.90 -1.04
CA ALA A 25 0.61 -2.79 0.04
C ALA A 25 -0.28 -2.65 1.27
N LEU A 26 -0.22 -3.68 2.09
CA LEU A 26 -0.63 -3.63 3.49
C LEU A 26 0.54 -3.13 4.34
N GLY A 27 0.23 -2.47 5.44
CA GLY A 27 1.21 -1.76 6.24
C GLY A 27 0.75 -1.50 7.66
N MET A 28 1.58 -0.76 8.39
CA MET A 28 1.31 -0.34 9.76
C MET A 28 1.62 1.14 9.94
N CYS A 29 0.92 1.78 10.88
CA CYS A 29 1.17 3.17 11.22
C CYS A 29 2.60 3.35 11.73
N SER A 30 3.29 4.38 11.23
CA SER A 30 4.67 4.70 11.58
C SER A 30 4.83 5.53 12.85
N LYS A 31 3.76 5.70 13.62
CA LYS A 31 3.81 6.37 14.90
C LYS A 31 4.70 5.57 15.86
N GLU A 32 5.40 6.27 16.75
CA GLU A 32 6.16 5.59 17.81
C GLU A 32 5.19 4.95 18.82
N GLY A 33 5.50 3.73 19.24
CA GLY A 33 4.66 2.98 20.17
C GLY A 33 5.20 1.58 20.47
N ASP A 34 4.51 0.89 21.36
CA ASP A 34 4.86 -0.47 21.77
C ASP A 34 4.52 -1.48 20.66
N LEU A 35 5.57 -2.03 20.05
CA LEU A 35 5.45 -2.99 18.95
C LEU A 35 5.28 -4.46 19.42
N HIS A 36 5.36 -4.74 20.72
CA HIS A 36 5.28 -6.12 21.24
C HIS A 36 3.87 -6.73 21.16
N LYS A 37 2.85 -5.91 20.88
CA LYS A 37 1.45 -6.35 20.75
C LYS A 37 1.13 -6.91 19.35
N PHE A 38 2.11 -6.99 18.46
CA PHE A 38 1.93 -7.36 17.07
C PHE A 38 2.46 -8.76 16.77
N HIS A 39 2.00 -9.32 15.64
CA HIS A 39 2.52 -10.59 15.17
C HIS A 39 4.06 -10.50 15.04
N VAL A 40 4.78 -11.49 15.57
CA VAL A 40 6.23 -11.43 15.74
C VAL A 40 6.97 -11.13 14.42
N ASP A 41 6.44 -11.63 13.31
CA ASP A 41 6.97 -11.35 11.98
C ASP A 41 6.88 -9.86 11.62
N TYR A 42 5.75 -9.19 11.91
CA TYR A 42 5.58 -7.76 11.62
C TYR A 42 6.52 -6.89 12.45
N PHE A 43 6.74 -7.26 13.71
CA PHE A 43 7.68 -6.57 14.61
C PHE A 43 9.10 -6.57 14.03
N LEU A 44 9.56 -7.73 13.54
CA LEU A 44 10.90 -7.86 12.97
C LEU A 44 11.07 -6.97 11.73
N PHE A 45 10.05 -6.89 10.89
CA PHE A 45 10.11 -6.08 9.67
C PHE A 45 9.92 -4.58 9.93
N SER A 46 9.06 -4.20 10.88
CA SER A 46 8.84 -2.79 11.23
C SER A 46 10.05 -2.17 11.94
N ALA A 47 10.75 -2.93 12.80
CA ALA A 47 11.99 -2.49 13.42
C ALA A 47 13.13 -2.21 12.41
N ILE A 48 13.08 -2.83 11.22
CA ILE A 48 14.02 -2.56 10.12
C ILE A 48 13.65 -1.25 9.39
N THR A 49 12.36 -0.91 9.31
CA THR A 49 11.88 0.28 8.57
C THR A 49 11.85 1.55 9.41
N THR A 50 11.76 1.47 10.74
CA THR A 50 11.81 2.64 11.65
C THR A 50 13.19 3.30 11.73
N LYS A 51 14.27 2.62 11.33
CA LYS A 51 15.65 3.11 11.45
C LYS A 51 16.15 4.04 10.33
N ARG A 52 15.33 4.45 9.35
CA ARG A 52 15.78 5.34 8.27
C ARG A 52 15.18 6.74 8.31
N ALA A 53 16.03 7.67 8.77
CA ALA A 53 15.97 9.09 8.49
C ALA A 53 16.01 9.34 6.97
N SER A 54 14.87 9.75 6.38
CA SER A 54 14.75 10.58 5.16
C SER A 54 13.32 10.52 4.58
N GLU A 55 12.29 10.56 5.43
CA GLU A 55 10.92 10.51 4.93
C GLU A 55 10.39 11.92 4.71
N TRP A 56 9.84 12.15 3.51
CA TRP A 56 9.22 13.42 3.09
C TRP A 56 7.84 13.62 3.75
N THR A 57 7.67 13.10 4.96
CA THR A 57 6.42 13.18 5.73
C THR A 57 6.48 14.26 6.81
N ASP A 58 7.57 15.01 6.91
CA ASP A 58 7.80 16.05 7.93
C ASP A 58 7.51 15.58 9.37
N GLY A 59 7.75 14.28 9.64
CA GLY A 59 7.48 13.64 10.94
C GLY A 59 6.02 13.24 11.17
N TYR A 60 5.11 13.49 10.21
CA TYR A 60 3.73 13.03 10.32
C TYR A 60 3.63 11.51 10.08
N PRO A 61 2.97 10.78 11.01
CA PRO A 61 2.81 9.33 10.89
C PRO A 61 1.88 8.94 9.73
N ILE A 62 2.32 7.97 8.94
CA ILE A 62 1.56 7.38 7.82
C ILE A 62 1.57 5.85 7.92
N ILE A 63 0.68 5.19 7.18
CA ILE A 63 0.76 3.75 7.01
C ILE A 63 1.95 3.40 6.11
N LYS A 64 2.96 2.74 6.66
CA LYS A 64 4.14 2.26 5.94
C LYS A 64 3.94 0.83 5.49
N ALA A 65 4.25 0.57 4.23
CA ALA A 65 4.29 -0.79 3.69
C ALA A 65 5.24 -1.68 4.49
N ILE A 66 4.86 -2.93 4.70
CA ILE A 66 5.77 -3.96 5.19
C ILE A 66 6.41 -4.65 3.95
N PRO A 67 7.73 -4.92 3.93
CA PRO A 67 8.43 -5.44 2.75
C PRO A 67 7.86 -6.73 2.11
N GLN A 68 7.06 -7.52 2.83
CA GLN A 68 6.46 -8.77 2.35
C GLN A 68 4.95 -8.68 2.07
N THR A 69 4.33 -7.53 2.24
CA THR A 69 2.87 -7.38 2.20
C THR A 69 2.39 -6.56 1.01
N ASN A 70 3.19 -6.56 -0.06
CA ASN A 70 2.84 -5.94 -1.33
C ASN A 70 1.71 -6.74 -2.03
N CYS A 71 0.70 -6.05 -2.54
CA CYS A 71 -0.45 -6.72 -3.16
C CYS A 71 -0.12 -7.44 -4.46
N GLU A 72 0.95 -7.06 -5.18
CA GLU A 72 1.31 -7.71 -6.44
C GLU A 72 2.14 -8.98 -6.27
N LYS A 73 3.01 -9.01 -5.24
CA LYS A 73 4.07 -10.03 -5.11
C LYS A 73 4.35 -10.47 -3.67
N GLY A 74 3.51 -10.03 -2.74
CA GLY A 74 3.67 -10.30 -1.32
C GLY A 74 3.47 -11.77 -0.95
N GLN A 75 3.69 -12.07 0.32
CA GLN A 75 3.57 -13.41 0.87
C GLN A 75 2.26 -13.54 1.64
N LEU A 76 1.35 -14.38 1.13
CA LEU A 76 0.01 -14.57 1.70
C LEU A 76 0.00 -14.97 3.18
N LYS A 77 1.04 -15.65 3.68
CA LYS A 77 1.18 -15.97 5.11
C LYS A 77 1.15 -14.74 6.03
N TYR A 78 1.48 -13.57 5.50
CA TYR A 78 1.50 -12.29 6.21
C TYR A 78 0.32 -11.38 5.85
N MET A 79 -0.55 -11.81 4.94
CA MET A 79 -1.60 -10.98 4.34
C MET A 79 -2.93 -11.71 4.48
N THR A 80 -3.37 -11.89 5.71
CA THR A 80 -4.55 -12.67 6.04
C THR A 80 -5.80 -12.17 5.30
N GLY A 81 -6.57 -13.07 4.69
CA GLY A 81 -7.75 -12.73 3.91
C GLY A 81 -7.48 -12.10 2.55
N SER A 82 -6.21 -11.97 2.14
CA SER A 82 -5.83 -11.32 0.89
C SER A 82 -5.66 -12.30 -0.27
N VAL A 83 -5.67 -11.77 -1.49
CA VAL A 83 -5.10 -12.38 -2.69
C VAL A 83 -3.92 -11.52 -3.17
N VAL A 84 -3.03 -12.13 -3.94
CA VAL A 84 -1.84 -11.46 -4.48
C VAL A 84 -1.83 -11.65 -6.00
N GLY A 85 -1.62 -10.57 -6.73
CA GLY A 85 -1.68 -10.57 -8.19
C GLY A 85 -1.36 -9.20 -8.77
N LYS A 86 -0.97 -9.16 -10.05
CA LYS A 86 -0.58 -7.91 -10.73
C LYS A 86 -1.65 -6.81 -10.64
N GLU A 87 -2.92 -7.22 -10.73
CA GLU A 87 -4.07 -6.34 -10.63
C GLU A 87 -4.61 -6.24 -9.19
N SER A 88 -3.94 -6.82 -8.20
CA SER A 88 -4.35 -6.73 -6.81
C SER A 88 -4.00 -5.36 -6.23
N ARG A 89 -4.96 -4.76 -5.52
CA ARG A 89 -4.81 -3.51 -4.78
C ARG A 89 -5.33 -3.67 -3.37
N CYS A 90 -4.82 -2.84 -2.46
CA CYS A 90 -5.27 -2.82 -1.09
C CYS A 90 -6.61 -2.11 -0.98
N LEU A 91 -7.59 -2.83 -0.43
CA LEU A 91 -8.95 -2.36 -0.17
C LEU A 91 -9.22 -2.34 1.33
N LYS A 92 -10.02 -1.36 1.78
CA LYS A 92 -10.31 -1.19 3.19
C LYS A 92 -11.31 -2.24 3.66
N GLY A 93 -11.04 -2.87 4.79
CA GLY A 93 -11.98 -3.77 5.46
C GLY A 93 -12.83 -3.02 6.48
N GLU A 94 -14.09 -3.41 6.61
CA GLU A 94 -15.00 -2.99 7.66
C GLU A 94 -15.53 -4.24 8.36
N ASP A 95 -15.11 -4.43 9.63
CA ASP A 95 -15.49 -5.55 10.49
C ASP A 95 -15.32 -6.94 9.86
N LEU A 96 -14.26 -7.11 9.05
CA LEU A 96 -13.93 -8.39 8.43
C LEU A 96 -13.61 -9.44 9.50
N THR A 97 -14.20 -10.62 9.35
CA THR A 97 -13.98 -11.77 10.25
C THR A 97 -13.72 -13.03 9.44
N LEU A 98 -12.70 -13.79 9.84
CA LEU A 98 -12.29 -15.02 9.14
C LEU A 98 -13.07 -16.23 9.65
N LYS A 99 -13.33 -17.19 8.76
CA LYS A 99 -13.87 -18.50 9.17
C LYS A 99 -12.89 -19.31 10.01
N MET A 100 -11.59 -19.21 9.72
CA MET A 100 -10.53 -19.93 10.43
C MET A 100 -9.45 -18.94 10.89
N PRO A 101 -9.64 -18.29 12.05
CA PRO A 101 -8.71 -17.28 12.57
C PRO A 101 -7.48 -17.89 13.29
N SER A 102 -7.55 -19.16 13.71
CA SER A 102 -6.52 -19.76 14.57
C SER A 102 -5.11 -19.70 13.96
N GLY A 103 -4.17 -19.09 14.68
CA GLY A 103 -2.77 -18.98 14.27
C GLY A 103 -2.50 -17.97 13.15
N LYS A 104 -3.50 -17.22 12.69
CA LYS A 104 -3.33 -16.15 11.71
C LYS A 104 -3.31 -14.77 12.40
N PRO A 105 -2.58 -13.78 11.85
CA PRO A 105 -2.74 -12.38 12.23
C PRO A 105 -4.20 -11.92 12.12
N PRO A 106 -4.62 -10.91 12.92
CA PRO A 106 -5.95 -10.32 12.78
C PRO A 106 -6.11 -9.71 11.39
N VAL A 107 -7.28 -9.94 10.77
CA VAL A 107 -7.62 -9.32 9.48
C VAL A 107 -8.07 -7.88 9.69
N GLY A 108 -7.62 -6.99 8.82
CA GLY A 108 -8.03 -5.59 8.78
C GLY A 108 -8.34 -5.23 7.34
N ASP A 109 -7.46 -4.46 6.72
CA ASP A 109 -7.49 -4.27 5.27
C ASP A 109 -6.92 -5.49 4.54
N ILE A 110 -7.28 -5.65 3.27
CA ILE A 110 -6.87 -6.81 2.45
C ILE A 110 -6.41 -6.38 1.06
N CYS A 111 -5.57 -7.20 0.43
CA CYS A 111 -5.37 -7.11 -1.01
C CYS A 111 -6.45 -7.92 -1.74
N ALA A 112 -7.06 -7.32 -2.76
CA ALA A 112 -8.06 -7.94 -3.64
C ALA A 112 -7.73 -7.61 -5.09
N ASP A 113 -8.00 -8.54 -6.01
CA ASP A 113 -7.91 -8.24 -7.43
C ASP A 113 -8.96 -7.22 -7.81
N VAL A 114 -8.54 -6.18 -8.52
CA VAL A 114 -9.43 -5.18 -9.09
C VAL A 114 -9.44 -5.28 -10.61
N LYS A 115 -10.57 -4.93 -11.20
CA LYS A 115 -10.74 -4.89 -12.64
C LYS A 115 -11.65 -3.74 -12.99
N CYS A 116 -11.23 -2.95 -13.98
CA CYS A 116 -11.90 -1.73 -14.39
C CYS A 116 -12.46 -1.94 -15.79
N GLU A 117 -13.78 -2.03 -15.93
CA GLU A 117 -14.45 -2.28 -17.21
C GLU A 117 -15.66 -1.37 -17.33
N ASN A 118 -15.79 -0.64 -18.45
CA ASN A 118 -16.94 0.24 -18.71
C ASN A 118 -17.29 1.22 -17.56
N ASN A 119 -16.28 1.87 -16.98
CA ASN A 119 -16.39 2.74 -15.80
C ASN A 119 -16.94 2.06 -14.54
N LYS A 120 -16.89 0.73 -14.49
CA LYS A 120 -17.26 -0.06 -13.31
C LYS A 120 -16.02 -0.67 -12.69
N LEU A 121 -16.00 -0.68 -11.37
CA LEU A 121 -14.99 -1.38 -10.59
C LEU A 121 -15.53 -2.76 -10.19
N LEU A 122 -14.84 -3.79 -10.64
CA LEU A 122 -15.06 -5.18 -10.25
C LEU A 122 -13.96 -5.60 -9.28
N VAL A 123 -14.35 -6.31 -8.22
CA VAL A 123 -13.43 -6.79 -7.18
C VAL A 123 -13.56 -8.29 -7.04
N LYS A 124 -12.42 -8.99 -6.96
CA LYS A 124 -12.35 -10.39 -6.58
C LYS A 124 -11.45 -10.54 -5.36
N TYR A 125 -12.04 -10.95 -4.25
CA TYR A 125 -11.36 -11.09 -2.95
C TYR A 125 -11.24 -12.56 -2.55
N SER A 126 -10.46 -12.84 -1.50
CA SER A 126 -10.23 -14.22 -1.05
C SER A 126 -11.55 -14.89 -0.64
N GLY A 127 -11.77 -16.11 -1.13
CA GLY A 127 -13.00 -16.87 -0.90
C GLY A 127 -14.24 -16.37 -1.64
N SER A 128 -14.10 -15.42 -2.58
CA SER A 128 -15.16 -15.09 -3.54
C SER A 128 -15.09 -16.00 -4.77
N ASN A 129 -16.23 -16.52 -5.22
CA ASN A 129 -16.31 -17.40 -6.39
C ASN A 129 -16.32 -16.62 -7.72
N ALA A 130 -16.78 -15.36 -7.69
CA ALA A 130 -16.95 -14.53 -8.87
C ALA A 130 -16.59 -13.07 -8.57
N TRP A 131 -16.27 -12.31 -9.63
CA TRP A 131 -16.10 -10.87 -9.57
C TRP A 131 -17.37 -10.18 -9.06
N GLN A 132 -17.21 -9.30 -8.09
CA GLN A 132 -18.28 -8.52 -7.48
C GLN A 132 -18.18 -7.08 -7.97
N GLU A 133 -19.27 -6.54 -8.53
CA GLU A 133 -19.32 -5.13 -8.91
C GLU A 133 -19.45 -4.25 -7.68
N CYS A 134 -18.61 -3.22 -7.58
CA CYS A 134 -18.77 -2.22 -6.56
C CYS A 134 -19.84 -1.18 -6.95
N LYS A 135 -21.07 -1.36 -6.46
CA LYS A 135 -22.18 -0.41 -6.67
C LYS A 135 -22.46 0.48 -5.47
N ASP A 136 -22.54 -0.11 -4.28
CA ASP A 136 -23.04 0.59 -3.07
C ASP A 136 -21.90 1.13 -2.19
N GLY A 137 -20.74 1.40 -2.79
CA GLY A 137 -19.54 1.84 -2.07
C GLY A 137 -18.91 0.77 -1.17
N LYS A 138 -19.52 -0.40 -1.03
CA LYS A 138 -18.97 -1.56 -0.33
C LYS A 138 -19.50 -2.88 -0.88
N ILE A 139 -18.77 -3.96 -0.59
CA ILE A 139 -19.10 -5.33 -0.95
C ILE A 139 -19.19 -6.16 0.32
N ASN A 140 -20.37 -6.71 0.63
CA ASN A 140 -20.54 -7.62 1.75
C ASN A 140 -19.91 -8.97 1.43
N VAL A 141 -19.17 -9.55 2.37
CA VAL A 141 -18.47 -10.83 2.17
C VAL A 141 -19.36 -12.05 2.47
N THR A 142 -20.68 -11.86 2.45
CA THR A 142 -21.68 -12.91 2.72
C THR A 142 -21.51 -14.07 1.74
N GLY A 143 -21.43 -15.30 2.25
CA GLY A 143 -21.23 -16.49 1.42
C GLY A 143 -19.79 -16.73 0.94
N SER A 144 -18.83 -15.87 1.34
CA SER A 144 -17.41 -16.13 1.13
C SER A 144 -16.98 -17.44 1.77
N SER A 145 -16.03 -18.15 1.19
CA SER A 145 -15.39 -19.32 1.82
C SER A 145 -14.27 -18.94 2.80
N GLU A 146 -13.76 -17.71 2.78
CA GLU A 146 -12.70 -17.23 3.70
C GLU A 146 -13.27 -16.45 4.89
N PHE A 147 -14.34 -15.68 4.68
CA PHE A 147 -14.91 -14.77 5.68
C PHE A 147 -16.25 -15.24 6.27
N THR A 148 -16.48 -14.99 7.56
CA THR A 148 -17.80 -15.15 8.22
C THR A 148 -18.67 -13.91 8.13
N GLY A 149 -18.06 -12.73 8.05
CA GLY A 149 -18.78 -11.46 8.06
C GLY A 149 -17.89 -10.25 7.79
N GLY A 150 -18.53 -9.08 7.74
CA GLY A 150 -17.92 -7.80 7.41
C GLY A 150 -18.18 -7.37 5.97
N SER A 151 -17.49 -6.32 5.57
CA SER A 151 -17.55 -5.80 4.20
C SER A 151 -16.21 -5.23 3.76
N ILE A 152 -16.03 -5.14 2.45
CA ILE A 152 -14.89 -4.48 1.82
C ILE A 152 -15.38 -3.15 1.29
N LEU A 153 -14.81 -2.05 1.79
CA LEU A 153 -15.10 -0.72 1.31
C LEU A 153 -14.43 -0.52 -0.04
N CYS A 154 -15.22 -0.08 -1.00
CA CYS A 154 -14.73 0.14 -2.33
C CYS A 154 -13.88 1.40 -2.41
N PRO A 155 -12.74 1.34 -3.12
CA PRO A 155 -11.95 2.52 -3.41
C PRO A 155 -12.69 3.41 -4.41
N ASN A 156 -12.26 4.67 -4.50
CA ASN A 156 -12.65 5.49 -5.65
C ASN A 156 -12.08 4.86 -6.92
N TYR A 157 -12.86 4.86 -8.01
CA TYR A 157 -12.45 4.33 -9.30
C TYR A 157 -11.07 4.84 -9.71
N THR A 158 -10.80 6.15 -9.59
CA THR A 158 -9.51 6.75 -9.99
C THR A 158 -8.32 6.38 -9.10
N GLU A 159 -8.54 5.79 -7.92
CA GLU A 159 -7.44 5.34 -7.04
C GLU A 159 -6.88 3.98 -7.46
N VAL A 160 -7.66 3.20 -8.20
CA VAL A 160 -7.30 1.82 -8.60
C VAL A 160 -7.37 1.59 -10.11
N CYS A 161 -8.10 2.44 -10.82
CA CYS A 161 -8.27 2.43 -12.27
C CYS A 161 -7.59 3.67 -12.84
N ASN A 162 -6.34 3.53 -13.25
CA ASN A 162 -5.66 4.55 -14.05
C ASN A 162 -5.88 4.22 -15.52
N ASN A 163 -6.63 5.07 -16.22
CA ASN A 163 -6.69 5.06 -17.68
C ASN A 163 -5.34 5.55 -18.23
N PHE A 164 -4.30 4.74 -18.15
CA PHE A 164 -3.14 4.92 -19.01
C PHE A 164 -3.54 4.42 -20.40
N THR A 165 -4.37 5.19 -21.10
CA THR A 165 -4.50 5.08 -22.56
C THR A 165 -3.17 5.53 -23.13
N GLU A 166 -2.25 4.58 -23.26
CA GLU A 166 -0.86 4.77 -23.69
C GLU A 166 -0.09 5.76 -22.82
N ILE A 167 0.99 5.29 -22.20
CA ILE A 167 2.00 6.21 -21.70
C ILE A 167 2.56 6.88 -22.96
N ASP A 168 2.12 8.10 -23.27
CA ASP A 168 2.85 8.97 -24.18
C ASP A 168 4.18 9.26 -23.47
N VAL A 169 5.19 8.43 -23.78
CA VAL A 169 6.54 8.58 -23.26
C VAL A 169 7.12 9.82 -23.93
N THR A 170 6.64 10.99 -23.52
CA THR A 170 7.28 12.25 -23.83
C THR A 170 8.67 12.17 -23.17
N PRO A 171 9.76 12.24 -23.94
CA PRO A 171 11.09 12.21 -23.36
C PRO A 171 11.18 13.34 -22.34
N ILE A 172 11.58 13.02 -21.11
CA ILE A 172 11.81 14.03 -20.07
C ILE A 172 12.85 15.01 -20.61
N LYS A 173 12.41 16.18 -21.07
CA LYS A 173 13.29 17.26 -21.48
C LYS A 173 13.78 17.94 -20.21
N TYR A 174 15.01 17.65 -19.85
CA TYR A 174 15.69 18.39 -18.78
C TYR A 174 15.84 19.84 -19.22
N ASP A 175 15.53 20.77 -18.31
CA ASP A 175 15.92 22.16 -18.45
C ASP A 175 17.44 22.24 -18.74
N ASP A 176 17.81 22.88 -19.84
CA ASP A 176 19.19 23.02 -20.29
C ASP A 176 20.08 23.65 -19.21
N ASP A 177 19.51 24.49 -18.34
CA ASP A 177 20.25 25.14 -17.26
C ASP A 177 20.53 24.18 -16.09
N GLU A 178 19.59 23.30 -15.73
CA GLU A 178 19.85 22.21 -14.78
C GLU A 178 20.86 21.21 -15.35
N LYS A 179 20.76 20.87 -16.64
CA LYS A 179 21.74 20.00 -17.32
C LYS A 179 23.16 20.58 -17.27
N LYS A 180 23.33 21.88 -17.54
CA LYS A 180 24.61 22.59 -17.41
C LYS A 180 25.13 22.58 -15.97
N LYS A 181 24.25 22.76 -14.98
CA LYS A 181 24.59 22.75 -13.54
C LYS A 181 25.09 21.38 -13.10
N TRP A 182 24.42 20.31 -13.50
CA TRP A 182 24.84 18.93 -13.27
C TRP A 182 26.20 18.62 -13.90
N MET A 183 26.40 19.01 -15.16
CA MET A 183 27.68 18.81 -15.86
C MET A 183 28.84 19.58 -15.19
N ARG A 184 28.58 20.82 -14.73
CA ARG A 184 29.56 21.60 -13.94
C ARG A 184 29.89 20.92 -12.60
N ARG A 185 28.88 20.40 -11.89
CA ARG A 185 29.08 19.66 -10.62
C ARG A 185 29.89 18.39 -10.82
N MET A 186 29.60 17.60 -11.85
CA MET A 186 30.36 16.39 -12.18
C MET A 186 31.82 16.69 -12.54
N ARG A 187 32.06 17.70 -13.38
CA ARG A 187 33.43 18.15 -13.72
C ARG A 187 34.23 18.55 -12.48
N LYS A 188 33.63 19.32 -11.56
CA LYS A 188 34.28 19.68 -10.29
C LYS A 188 34.59 18.45 -9.43
N ARG A 189 33.66 17.50 -9.36
CA ARG A 189 33.82 16.26 -8.58
C ARG A 189 34.94 15.37 -9.14
N ASN A 190 35.01 15.20 -10.47
CA ASN A 190 36.08 14.44 -11.13
C ASN A 190 37.44 15.13 -11.03
N SER A 191 37.51 16.46 -11.15
CA SER A 191 38.76 17.20 -10.94
C SER A 191 39.25 17.09 -9.49
N LYS A 192 38.34 17.13 -8.52
CA LYS A 192 38.67 16.93 -7.09
C LYS A 192 39.15 15.50 -6.80
N TRP A 193 38.63 14.51 -7.53
CA TRP A 193 39.07 13.11 -7.45
C TRP A 193 40.47 12.93 -8.06
N LYS A 194 40.74 13.51 -9.23
CA LYS A 194 42.07 13.47 -9.87
C LYS A 194 43.18 14.19 -9.10
N LYS A 195 42.83 15.15 -8.24
CA LYS A 195 43.79 15.83 -7.34
C LYS A 195 44.08 15.06 -6.03
N ARG A 196 43.37 13.95 -5.79
CA ARG A 196 43.54 13.07 -4.62
C ARG A 196 44.27 11.76 -4.96
N LEU A 197 44.65 11.59 -6.23
CA LEU A 197 45.61 10.60 -6.74
C LEU A 197 46.93 11.32 -6.99
#